data_AF-A0A1V5LN26-F1
#
_entry.id   AF-A0A1V5LN26-F1
#
_cell.length_a   1.000
_cell.length_b   1.000
_cell.length_c   1.000
_cell.angle_alpha   90.00
_cell.angle_beta   90.00
_cell.angle_gamma   90.00
#
_symmetry.space_group_name_H-M   'P 1'
#
loop_
_entity.id
_entity.type
_entity.pdbx_description
1 polymer ?
#
loop_
_entity_poly.entity_id
_entity_poly.type
_entity_poly.pdbx_seq_one_letter_code
_entity_poly.pdbx_strand_id
1 'polypeptide(L)'
;MHDAEQNKAPTGANPLPLSERQRRLGHELRSAAQGLLGYINIFSDEMQSRLTPEEAVLMERIWHYGKKLSELSMELLNELQELSQRLSDREPE
;
A
#
# COMPACT_ATOMS: atom_id res chain seq x y z
N MET A 1 8.08 24.24 -48.36
CA MET A 1 8.43 24.84 -47.07
C MET A 1 7.14 25.24 -46.38
N HIS A 2 7.02 24.90 -45.10
CA HIS A 2 6.05 25.40 -44.12
C HIS A 2 4.60 24.92 -44.25
N ASP A 3 3.95 24.33 -43.25
CA ASP A 3 4.33 23.90 -41.91
C ASP A 3 3.40 22.73 -41.52
N ALA A 4 3.99 21.60 -41.11
CA ALA A 4 3.27 20.54 -40.44
C ALA A 4 3.21 20.91 -38.96
N GLU A 5 2.14 21.55 -38.52
CA GLU A 5 1.83 21.71 -37.10
C GLU A 5 1.44 20.34 -36.51
N GLN A 6 2.46 19.51 -36.28
CA GLN A 6 2.43 18.46 -35.27
C GLN A 6 2.32 19.14 -33.90
N ASN A 7 1.11 19.48 -33.51
CA ASN A 7 0.84 19.91 -32.15
C ASN A 7 0.85 18.68 -31.23
N LYS A 8 2.04 18.49 -30.63
CA LYS A 8 2.35 17.82 -29.36
C LYS A 8 1.17 17.15 -28.65
N ALA A 9 1.27 15.83 -28.52
CA ALA A 9 0.59 15.10 -27.44
C ALA A 9 0.88 15.78 -26.09
N PRO A 10 -0.10 15.99 -25.20
CA PRO A 10 0.16 16.43 -23.85
C PRO A 10 0.75 15.26 -23.05
N THR A 11 2.05 15.03 -23.24
CA THR A 11 2.86 14.20 -22.34
C THR A 11 3.01 14.95 -21.02
N GLY A 12 2.18 14.61 -20.03
CA GLY A 12 2.31 15.16 -18.69
C GLY A 12 1.06 15.01 -17.83
N ALA A 13 0.34 13.89 -17.92
CA ALA A 13 -0.70 13.58 -16.94
C ALA A 13 -0.01 13.19 -15.62
N ASN A 14 0.24 14.18 -14.77
CA ASN A 14 0.49 13.90 -13.37
C ASN A 14 -0.71 13.12 -12.85
N PRO A 15 -0.50 12.01 -12.11
CA PRO A 15 -1.62 11.24 -11.58
C PRO A 15 -2.52 12.15 -10.75
N LEU A 16 -3.81 12.17 -11.10
CA LEU A 16 -4.85 12.84 -10.35
C LEU A 16 -4.82 12.28 -8.93
N PRO A 17 -4.76 13.16 -7.93
CA PRO A 17 -4.44 12.71 -6.60
C PRO A 17 -5.70 12.05 -6.02
N LEU A 18 -5.53 10.87 -5.40
CA LEU A 18 -6.57 10.10 -4.72
C LEU A 18 -7.56 11.01 -3.95
N SER A 19 -8.82 10.59 -3.84
CA SER A 19 -9.77 11.30 -2.97
C SER A 19 -9.20 11.40 -1.54
N GLU A 20 -9.53 12.47 -0.82
CA GLU A 20 -9.07 12.69 0.54
C GLU A 20 -9.36 11.48 1.45
N ARG A 21 -10.54 10.89 1.28
CA ARG A 21 -10.95 9.66 1.97
C ARG A 21 -10.03 8.47 1.66
N GLN A 22 -9.69 8.24 0.39
CA GLN A 22 -8.78 7.16 0.00
C GLN A 22 -7.37 7.36 0.55
N ARG A 23 -6.84 8.59 0.51
CA ARG A 23 -5.52 8.88 1.11
C ARG A 23 -5.53 8.64 2.61
N ARG A 24 -6.56 9.11 3.30
CA ARG A 24 -6.73 8.92 4.73
C ARG A 24 -6.82 7.44 5.10
N LEU A 25 -7.68 6.67 4.43
CA LEU A 25 -7.81 5.23 4.68
C LEU A 25 -6.50 4.48 4.37
N GLY A 26 -5.82 4.84 3.28
CA GLY A 26 -4.53 4.24 2.95
C GLY A 26 -3.45 4.55 3.98
N HIS A 27 -3.45 5.77 4.53
CA HIS A 27 -2.57 6.13 5.64
C HIS A 27 -2.91 5.35 6.91
N GLU A 28 -4.18 5.35 7.34
CA GLU A 28 -4.64 4.63 8.53
C GLU A 28 -4.31 3.13 8.44
N LEU A 29 -4.53 2.50 7.28
CA LEU A 29 -4.22 1.09 7.05
C LEU A 29 -2.72 0.80 7.19
N ARG A 30 -1.86 1.64 6.58
CA ARG A 30 -0.40 1.51 6.72
C ARG A 30 0.05 1.70 8.16
N SER A 31 -0.47 2.72 8.85
CA SER A 31 -0.15 2.96 10.26
C SER A 31 -0.57 1.80 11.15
N ALA A 32 -1.77 1.23 10.93
CA ALA A 32 -2.25 0.08 11.69
C ALA A 32 -1.40 -1.18 11.44
N ALA A 33 -1.05 -1.47 10.18
CA ALA A 33 -0.20 -2.62 9.84
C ALA A 33 1.22 -2.49 10.43
N GLN A 34 1.82 -1.31 10.34
CA GLN A 34 3.13 -1.04 10.93
C GLN A 34 3.09 -1.11 12.46
N GLY A 35 2.05 -0.55 13.09
CA GLY A 35 1.86 -0.64 14.54
C GLY A 35 1.72 -2.07 15.02
N LEU A 36 0.91 -2.89 14.33
CA LEU A 36 0.74 -4.31 14.65
C LEU A 36 2.07 -5.07 14.56
N LEU A 37 2.82 -4.89 13.46
CA LEU A 37 4.13 -5.52 13.29
C LEU A 37 5.13 -5.07 14.37
N GLY A 38 5.10 -3.79 14.76
CA GLY A 38 5.90 -3.27 15.86
C GLY A 38 5.57 -3.96 17.19
N TYR A 39 4.29 -4.08 17.53
CA TYR A 39 3.88 -4.78 18.76
C TYR A 39 4.22 -6.26 18.74
N ILE A 40 4.09 -6.95 17.61
CA ILE A 40 4.50 -8.35 17.45
C ILE A 40 5.99 -8.49 17.72
N ASN A 41 6.83 -7.61 17.16
CA ASN A 41 8.27 -7.65 17.39
C ASN A 41 8.62 -7.42 18.87
N ILE A 42 8.08 -6.36 19.48
CA ILE A 42 8.31 -6.05 20.90
C ILE A 42 7.91 -7.23 21.79
N PHE A 43 6.72 -7.79 21.57
CA PHE A 43 6.24 -8.93 22.33
C PHE A 43 7.12 -10.17 22.12
N SER A 44 7.53 -10.43 20.88
CA SER A 44 8.41 -11.56 20.55
C SER A 44 9.76 -11.42 21.26
N ASP A 45 10.35 -10.23 21.29
CA ASP A 45 11.61 -9.95 21.96
C ASP A 45 11.48 -10.12 23.48
N GLU A 46 10.39 -9.63 24.08
CA GLU A 46 10.13 -9.76 25.52
C GLU A 46 9.88 -11.21 25.95
N MET A 47 9.20 -11.99 25.10
CA MET A 47 8.80 -13.37 25.42
C MET A 47 9.81 -14.42 24.96
N GLN A 48 10.85 -14.08 24.20
CA GLN A 48 11.72 -15.05 23.53
C GLN A 48 12.28 -16.15 24.44
N SER A 49 12.60 -15.83 25.69
CA SER A 49 13.13 -16.78 26.68
C SER A 49 12.06 -17.60 27.44
N ARG A 50 10.79 -17.25 27.24
CA ARG A 50 9.62 -17.78 27.97
C ARG A 50 8.70 -18.62 27.08
N LEU A 51 8.81 -18.48 25.77
CA LEU A 51 8.03 -19.25 24.81
C LEU A 51 8.50 -20.70 24.78
N THR A 52 7.54 -21.62 24.78
CA THR A 52 7.76 -22.99 24.33
C THR A 52 8.13 -23.02 22.83
N PRO A 53 8.75 -24.11 22.34
CA PRO A 53 9.06 -24.25 20.92
C PRO A 53 7.84 -24.07 20.01
N GLU A 54 6.69 -24.62 20.39
CA GLU A 54 5.44 -24.52 19.64
C GLU A 54 4.93 -23.07 19.57
N GLU A 55 5.02 -22.34 20.68
CA GLU A 55 4.63 -20.92 20.73
C GLU A 55 5.59 -20.04 19.93
N ALA A 56 6.89 -20.34 19.92
CA ALA A 56 7.86 -19.63 19.09
C ALA A 56 7.55 -19.79 17.58
N VAL A 57 7.21 -21.01 17.15
CA VAL A 57 6.78 -21.27 15.76
C VAL A 57 5.45 -20.55 15.45
N LEU A 58 4.51 -20.51 16.40
CA LEU A 58 3.27 -19.76 16.23
C LEU A 58 3.53 -18.26 16.07
N MET A 59 4.42 -17.70 16.88
CA MET A 59 4.81 -16.28 16.80
C MET A 59 5.45 -15.94 15.45
N GLU A 60 6.34 -16.80 14.93
CA GLU A 60 6.92 -16.64 13.60
C GLU A 60 5.84 -16.62 12.51
N ARG A 61 4.84 -17.50 12.62
CA ARG A 61 3.71 -17.52 11.68
C ARG A 61 2.86 -16.26 11.77
N ILE A 62 2.56 -15.78 12.99
CA ILE A 62 1.82 -14.53 13.20
C ILE A 62 2.57 -13.36 12.55
N TRP A 63 3.87 -13.27 12.78
CA TRP A 63 4.71 -12.25 12.15
C TRP A 63 4.68 -12.34 10.63
N HIS A 64 4.87 -13.55 10.07
CA HIS A 64 4.85 -13.79 8.63
C HIS A 64 3.52 -13.33 7.99
N TYR A 65 2.38 -13.73 8.56
CA TYR A 65 1.08 -13.35 8.04
C TYR A 65 0.77 -11.86 8.25
N GLY A 66 1.22 -11.27 9.37
CA GLY A 66 1.13 -9.81 9.58
C GLY A 66 1.90 -9.02 8.52
N LYS A 67 3.09 -9.49 8.15
CA LYS A 67 3.91 -8.87 7.11
C LYS A 67 3.25 -9.00 5.74
N LYS A 68 2.80 -10.22 5.40
CA LYS A 68 2.07 -10.48 4.14
C LYS A 68 0.80 -9.65 4.02
N LEU A 69 0.05 -9.47 5.11
CA LEU A 69 -1.13 -8.61 5.13
C LEU A 69 -0.77 -7.14 4.85
N SER A 70 0.32 -6.65 5.44
CA SER A 70 0.82 -5.29 5.21
C SER A 70 1.20 -5.07 3.74
N GLU A 71 1.92 -6.03 3.15
CA GLU A 71 2.34 -6.01 1.74
C GLU A 71 1.14 -6.02 0.79
N LEU A 72 0.22 -6.97 0.96
CA LEU A 72 -1.01 -7.06 0.14
C LEU A 72 -1.89 -5.82 0.26
N SER A 73 -1.98 -5.24 1.47
CA SER A 73 -2.71 -3.99 1.69
C SER A 73 -2.10 -2.83 0.90
N MET A 74 -0.76 -2.77 0.83
CA MET A 74 -0.05 -1.73 0.07
C MET A 74 -0.20 -1.93 -1.44
N GLU A 75 -0.12 -3.18 -1.91
CA GLU A 75 -0.36 -3.55 -3.30
C GLU A 75 -1.79 -3.16 -3.75
N LEU A 76 -2.81 -3.53 -2.98
CA LEU A 76 -4.21 -3.17 -3.25
C LEU A 76 -4.44 -1.65 -3.27
N LEU A 77 -3.81 -0.90 -2.35
CA LEU A 77 -3.91 0.56 -2.35
C LEU A 77 -3.30 1.17 -3.61
N ASN A 78 -2.18 0.63 -4.09
CA ASN A 78 -1.53 1.08 -5.31
C ASN A 78 -2.38 0.74 -6.55
N GLU A 79 -2.94 -0.47 -6.62
CA GLU A 79 -3.84 -0.86 -7.71
C GLU A 79 -5.10 0.01 -7.76
N LEU A 80 -5.71 0.31 -6.60
CA LEU A 80 -6.85 1.22 -6.52
C LEU A 80 -6.50 2.63 -7.01
N GLN A 81 -5.29 3.11 -6.70
CA GLN A 81 -4.82 4.40 -7.20
C GLN A 81 -4.64 4.38 -8.72
N GLU A 82 -4.07 3.31 -9.27
CA GLU A 82 -3.91 3.15 -10.72
C GLU A 82 -5.26 3.03 -11.44
N LEU A 83 -6.20 2.25 -10.90
CA LEU A 83 -7.55 2.12 -11.46
C LEU A 83 -8.31 3.45 -11.42
N SER A 84 -8.21 4.19 -10.32
CA SER A 84 -8.82 5.52 -10.21
C SER A 84 -8.26 6.48 -11.26
N GLN A 85 -6.96 6.41 -11.56
CA GLN A 85 -6.35 7.20 -12.61
C GLN A 85 -6.91 6.85 -14.00
N ARG A 86 -6.89 5.55 -14.33
CA ARG A 86 -7.36 5.06 -15.65
C ARG A 86 -8.83 5.37 -15.92
N LEU A 87 -9.67 5.38 -14.88
CA LEU A 87 -11.08 5.75 -15.02
C LEU A 87 -11.25 7.25 -15.29
N SER A 88 -10.49 8.10 -14.59
CA SER A 88 -10.52 9.54 -14.84
C SER A 88 -10.02 9.91 -16.23
N ASP A 89 -9.05 9.18 -16.78
CA ASP A 89 -8.53 9.40 -18.13
C ASP A 89 -9.52 8.96 -19.23
N ARG A 90 -10.60 8.24 -18.88
CA ARG A 90 -11.60 7.67 -19.79
C ARG A 90 -12.92 8.45 -19.86
N GLU A 91 -13.10 9.52 -19.08
CA GLU A 91 -14.24 10.44 -19.24
C GLU A 91 -13.87 11.58 -20.20
N PRO A 92 -14.23 11.51 -21.50
CA PRO A 92 -14.34 12.70 -22.33
C PRO A 92 -15.67 13.42 -21.99
N GLU A 93 -15.64 14.75 -22.02
CA GLU A 93 -16.82 15.63 -21.97
C GLU A 93 -17.94 15.22 -22.95
#